data_AF-A0A956ABB5-F1
#
_entry.id   AF-A0A956ABB5-F1
#
_cell.length_a   1.000
_cell.length_b   1.000
_cell.length_c   1.000
_cell.angle_alpha   90.00
_cell.angle_beta   90.00
_cell.angle_gamma   90.00
#
_symmetry.space_group_name_H-M   'P 1'
#
loop_
_entity.id
_entity.type
_entity.pdbx_description
1 polymer ?
#
loop_
_entity_poly.entity_id
_entity_poly.type
_entity_poly.pdbx_seq_one_letter_code
_entity_poly.pdbx_strand_id
1 'polypeptide(L)'
;MGAALLMTGVLIVALGYFAYSCRLRFAILFEAQPEDRFDQIGRRVKHVLTYMFAQKKLFKELGPGIMHALIFWGFLVLQVRSVNHLVGPYFGGHFSIFGFW
;
A
#
# COMPACT_ATOMS: atom_id res chain seq x y z
N MET A 1 21.09 29.16 1.46
CA MET A 1 20.16 29.46 2.58
C MET A 1 18.75 29.83 2.11
N GLY A 2 18.56 30.75 1.17
CA GLY A 2 17.21 31.16 0.70
C GLY A 2 16.34 30.01 0.13
N ALA A 3 16.89 29.15 -0.72
CA ALA A 3 16.16 28.01 -1.28
C ALA A 3 15.70 27.00 -0.20
N ALA A 4 16.51 26.77 0.84
CA ALA A 4 16.16 25.87 1.93
C ALA A 4 14.96 26.41 2.73
N LEU A 5 14.95 27.71 3.06
CA LEU A 5 13.84 28.35 3.77
C LEU A 5 12.54 28.30 2.95
N LEU A 6 12.62 28.51 1.63
CA LEU A 6 11.47 28.37 0.74
C LEU A 6 10.91 26.94 0.74
N MET A 7 11.77 25.93 0.60
CA MET A 7 11.34 24.53 0.64
C MET A 7 10.74 24.14 1.99
N THR A 8 11.32 24.60 3.11
CA THR A 8 10.74 24.38 4.43
C THR A 8 9.37 25.05 4.58
N GLY A 9 9.20 26.28 4.07
CA GLY A 9 7.91 26.96 4.06
C GLY A 9 6.85 26.20 3.27
N VAL A 10 7.19 25.76 2.05
CA VAL A 10 6.30 24.95 1.20
C VAL A 10 5.94 23.63 1.88
N LEU A 11 6.91 22.97 2.53
CA LEU A 11 6.67 21.73 3.25
C LEU A 11 5.69 21.92 4.40
N ILE A 12 5.85 22.98 5.20
CA ILE A 12 4.95 23.29 6.32
C ILE A 12 3.52 23.53 5.81
N VAL A 13 3.37 24.30 4.72
CA VAL A 13 2.06 24.57 4.11
C VAL A 13 1.43 23.28 3.57
N ALA A 14 2.20 22.45 2.87
CA ALA A 14 1.74 21.19 2.33
C ALA A 14 1.30 20.22 3.43
N LEU A 15 2.09 20.08 4.49
CA LEU A 15 1.77 19.24 5.65
C LEU A 15 0.54 19.76 6.41
N GLY A 16 0.42 21.07 6.59
CA GLY A 16 -0.75 21.69 7.20
C GLY A 16 -2.03 21.42 6.40
N TYR A 17 -1.97 21.61 5.08
CA TYR A 17 -3.08 21.31 4.18
C TYR A 17 -3.43 19.81 4.18
N PHE A 18 -2.42 18.94 4.17
CA PHE A 18 -2.61 17.49 4.26
C PHE A 18 -3.29 17.09 5.57
N ALA A 19 -2.82 17.61 6.71
CA ALA A 19 -3.41 17.34 8.02
C ALA A 19 -4.87 17.81 8.11
N TYR A 20 -5.17 19.01 7.60
CA TYR A 20 -6.54 19.52 7.50
C TYR A 20 -7.42 18.61 6.63
N SER A 21 -6.89 18.24 5.45
CA SER A 21 -7.51 17.29 4.53
C SER A 21 -7.82 15.95 5.17
N CYS A 22 -6.88 15.40 5.94
CA CYS A 22 -7.08 14.16 6.68
C CYS A 22 -8.16 14.34 7.74
N ARG A 23 -8.09 15.40 8.55
CA ARG A 23 -9.07 15.67 9.61
C ARG A 23 -10.50 15.69 9.07
N LEU A 24 -10.74 16.38 7.95
CA LEU A 24 -12.07 16.45 7.36
C LEU A 24 -12.60 15.07 6.93
N ARG A 25 -11.74 14.27 6.28
CA ARG A 25 -12.12 12.92 5.83
C ARG A 25 -12.32 11.96 7.00
N PHE A 26 -11.47 12.06 8.03
CA PHE A 26 -11.61 11.27 9.24
C PHE A 26 -12.85 11.65 10.03
N ALA A 27 -13.22 12.93 10.12
CA ALA A 27 -14.44 13.37 10.80
C ALA A 27 -15.68 12.69 10.19
N ILE A 28 -15.77 12.69 8.85
CA ILE A 28 -16.86 12.00 8.12
C ILE A 28 -16.82 10.48 8.38
N LEU A 29 -15.62 9.88 8.42
CA LEU A 29 -15.48 8.44 8.70
C LEU A 29 -15.87 8.08 10.14
N PHE A 30 -15.63 8.94 11.11
CA PHE A 30 -16.01 8.73 12.51
C PHE A 30 -17.53 8.88 12.74
N GLU A 31 -18.22 9.61 11.88
CA GLU A 31 -19.69 9.68 11.85
C GLU A 31 -20.33 8.48 11.16
N ALA A 32 -19.54 7.65 10.45
CA ALA A 32 -20.06 6.43 9.83
C ALA A 32 -20.43 5.39 10.89
N GLN A 33 -21.49 4.60 10.62
CA GLN A 33 -21.92 3.58 11.55
C GLN A 33 -20.84 2.52 11.80
N PRO A 34 -20.73 2.00 13.04
CA PRO A 34 -19.81 0.92 13.34
C PRO A 34 -20.24 -0.33 12.55
N GLU A 35 -19.44 -0.71 11.57
CA GLU A 35 -19.62 -1.94 10.82
C GLU A 35 -18.89 -3.09 11.54
N ASP A 36 -19.56 -4.24 11.68
CA ASP A 36 -18.88 -5.44 12.15
C ASP A 36 -17.86 -5.91 11.10
N ARG A 37 -16.59 -5.66 11.42
CA ARG A 37 -15.44 -5.99 10.57
C ARG A 37 -15.08 -7.47 10.61
N PHE A 38 -15.60 -8.21 11.59
CA PHE A 38 -15.38 -9.64 11.77
C PHE A 38 -16.54 -10.49 11.27
N ASP A 39 -17.63 -9.87 10.81
CA ASP A 39 -18.66 -10.59 10.09
C ASP A 39 -18.19 -11.00 8.68
N GLN A 40 -18.50 -12.25 8.29
CA GLN A 40 -18.21 -12.84 6.98
C GLN A 40 -16.73 -12.80 6.53
N ILE A 41 -15.78 -13.09 7.43
CA ILE A 41 -14.32 -13.11 7.15
C ILE A 41 -13.99 -13.86 5.84
N GLY A 42 -14.59 -15.04 5.62
CA GLY A 42 -14.33 -15.83 4.40
C GLY A 42 -14.68 -15.10 3.10
N ARG A 43 -15.82 -14.38 3.08
CA ARG A 43 -16.22 -13.58 1.92
C ARG A 43 -15.29 -12.38 1.74
N ARG A 44 -14.88 -11.73 2.83
CA ARG A 44 -13.95 -10.58 2.80
C ARG A 44 -12.56 -10.98 2.31
N VAL A 45 -12.01 -12.09 2.79
CA VAL A 45 -10.72 -12.63 2.31
C VAL A 45 -10.79 -12.95 0.82
N LYS A 46 -11.88 -13.59 0.36
CA LYS A 46 -12.09 -13.84 -1.07
C LYS A 46 -12.14 -12.54 -1.87
N HIS A 47 -12.79 -11.49 -1.34
CA HIS A 47 -12.82 -10.18 -1.98
C HIS A 47 -11.43 -9.54 -2.04
N VAL A 48 -10.65 -9.59 -0.97
CA VAL A 48 -9.26 -9.10 -0.96
C VAL A 48 -8.43 -9.84 -2.01
N LEU A 49 -8.49 -11.18 -2.07
CA LEU A 49 -7.78 -11.95 -3.09
C LEU A 49 -8.23 -11.61 -4.52
N THR A 50 -9.54 -11.49 -4.75
CA THR A 50 -10.10 -11.28 -6.10
C THR A 50 -9.92 -9.84 -6.59
N TYR A 51 -10.08 -8.85 -5.72
CA TYR A 51 -10.06 -7.44 -6.11
C TYR A 51 -8.71 -6.78 -5.87
N MET A 52 -7.99 -7.17 -4.82
CA MET A 52 -6.69 -6.58 -4.47
C MET A 52 -5.54 -7.28 -5.20
N PHE A 53 -5.46 -8.62 -5.14
CA PHE A 53 -4.38 -9.37 -5.80
C PHE A 53 -4.65 -9.64 -7.27
N ALA A 54 -5.84 -10.13 -7.61
CA ALA A 54 -6.20 -10.38 -9.01
C ALA A 54 -6.64 -9.11 -9.75
N GLN A 55 -6.70 -7.96 -9.07
CA GLN A 55 -7.01 -6.65 -9.67
C GLN A 55 -8.24 -6.65 -10.59
N LYS A 56 -9.24 -7.50 -10.29
CA LYS A 56 -10.35 -7.81 -11.21
C LYS A 56 -11.13 -6.58 -11.69
N LYS A 57 -11.18 -5.51 -10.90
CA LYS A 57 -11.85 -4.25 -11.26
C LYS A 57 -11.07 -3.47 -12.33
N LEU A 58 -9.75 -3.60 -12.35
CA LEU A 58 -8.84 -2.90 -13.26
C LEU A 58 -8.80 -3.54 -14.64
N PHE A 59 -8.94 -4.86 -14.72
CA PHE A 59 -9.07 -5.60 -15.98
C PHE A 59 -10.35 -5.28 -16.77
N LYS A 60 -11.24 -4.44 -16.24
CA LYS A 60 -12.34 -3.85 -17.03
C LYS A 60 -11.82 -2.95 -18.15
N GLU A 61 -10.69 -2.28 -17.92
CA GLU A 61 -9.96 -1.46 -18.89
C GLU A 61 -8.59 -2.10 -19.13
N LEU A 62 -8.49 -2.94 -20.16
CA LEU A 62 -7.34 -3.83 -20.35
C LEU A 62 -5.99 -3.10 -20.43
N GLY A 63 -5.93 -1.93 -21.07
CA GLY A 63 -4.68 -1.15 -21.21
C GLY A 63 -4.10 -0.72 -19.86
N PRO A 64 -4.80 0.15 -19.10
CA PRO A 64 -4.35 0.55 -17.76
C PRO A 64 -4.25 -0.61 -16.76
N GLY A 65 -5.13 -1.62 -16.90
CA GLY A 65 -5.19 -2.79 -16.03
C GLY A 65 -3.92 -3.65 -16.12
N ILE A 66 -3.44 -3.95 -17.33
CA ILE A 66 -2.22 -4.74 -17.52
C ILE A 66 -0.99 -4.01 -16.98
N MET A 67 -0.86 -2.71 -17.26
CA MET A 67 0.28 -1.92 -16.74
C MET A 67 0.32 -1.93 -15.21
N HIS A 68 -0.82 -1.73 -14.56
CA HIS A 68 -0.90 -1.79 -13.10
C HIS A 68 -0.63 -3.18 -12.54
N ALA A 69 -1.06 -4.24 -13.22
CA ALA A 69 -0.77 -5.61 -12.81
C ALA A 69 0.74 -5.88 -12.84
N LEU A 70 1.42 -5.48 -13.92
CA LEU A 70 2.86 -5.65 -14.04
C LEU A 70 3.64 -4.89 -12.97
N ILE A 71 3.29 -3.62 -12.73
CA ILE A 71 3.95 -2.80 -11.70
C ILE A 71 3.71 -3.40 -10.31
N PHE A 72 2.48 -3.81 -10.00
CA PHE A 72 2.13 -4.40 -8.71
C PHE A 72 2.86 -5.72 -8.45
N TRP A 73 2.82 -6.65 -9.40
CA TRP A 73 3.50 -7.94 -9.26
C TRP A 73 5.02 -7.80 -9.26
N GLY A 74 5.58 -6.90 -10.07
CA GLY A 74 7.00 -6.55 -10.04
C GLY A 74 7.42 -6.01 -8.67
N PHE A 75 6.63 -5.09 -8.10
CA PHE A 75 6.87 -4.55 -6.78
C PHE A 75 6.76 -5.62 -5.68
N LEU A 76 5.81 -6.55 -5.75
CA LEU A 76 5.70 -7.66 -4.80
C LEU A 76 6.97 -8.53 -4.77
N VAL A 77 7.53 -8.86 -5.94
CA VAL A 77 8.80 -9.63 -6.02
C VAL A 77 9.95 -8.86 -5.37
N LEU A 78 10.05 -7.55 -5.62
CA LEU A 78 11.07 -6.71 -4.98
C LEU A 78 10.89 -6.64 -3.46
N GLN A 79 9.65 -6.55 -2.97
CA GLN A 79 9.38 -6.56 -1.53
C GLN A 79 9.76 -7.89 -0.89
N VAL A 80 9.47 -9.02 -1.54
CA VAL A 80 9.91 -10.35 -1.06
C VAL A 80 11.43 -10.39 -0.94
N ARG A 81 12.16 -9.87 -1.93
CA ARG A 81 13.63 -9.76 -1.87
C ARG A 81 14.09 -8.89 -0.70
N SER A 82 13.49 -7.72 -0.51
CA SER A 82 13.83 -6.81 0.60
C SER A 82 13.58 -7.47 1.95
N VAL A 83 12.44 -8.14 2.13
CA VAL A 83 12.12 -8.90 3.34
C VAL A 83 13.13 -10.03 3.54
N ASN A 84 13.48 -10.77 2.49
CA ASN A 84 14.47 -11.82 2.57
C ASN A 84 15.85 -11.31 3.04
N HIS A 85 16.28 -10.14 2.55
CA HIS A 85 17.52 -9.52 2.98
C HIS A 85 17.47 -9.02 4.43
N LEU A 86 16.33 -8.49 4.86
CA LEU A 86 16.14 -8.05 6.25
C LEU A 86 16.07 -9.23 7.23
N VAL A 87 15.40 -10.32 6.83
CA VAL A 87 15.13 -11.48 7.69
C VAL A 87 16.27 -12.49 7.64
N GLY A 88 16.99 -12.58 6.53
CA GLY A 88 18.07 -13.55 6.29
C GLY A 88 19.15 -13.62 7.37
N PRO A 89 19.65 -12.50 7.90
CA PRO A 89 20.62 -12.50 8.99
C PRO A 89 20.11 -13.21 10.26
N TYR A 90 18.81 -13.17 10.55
CA TYR A 90 18.23 -13.82 11.73
C TYR A 90 18.12 -15.34 11.59
N PHE A 91 18.21 -15.88 10.36
CA PHE A 91 18.10 -17.30 10.04
C PHE A 91 19.43 -17.89 9.53
N GLY A 92 20.57 -17.27 9.88
CA GLY A 92 21.90 -17.80 9.55
C GLY A 92 22.43 -17.44 8.16
N GLY A 93 21.92 -16.38 7.53
CA GLY A 93 22.48 -15.80 6.30
C GLY A 93 22.13 -16.52 5.00
N HIS A 94 21.40 -17.65 5.07
CA HIS A 94 21.00 -18.48 3.93
C HIS A 94 19.47 -18.68 3.83
N PHE A 95 18.66 -17.85 4.49
CA PHE A 95 17.20 -17.91 4.30
C PHE A 95 16.83 -17.35 2.92
N SER A 96 16.19 -18.18 2.11
CA SER A 96 15.65 -17.80 0.81
C SER A 96 14.22 -18.31 0.72
N ILE A 97 13.25 -17.39 0.72
CA ILE A 97 11.82 -17.74 0.63
C ILE A 97 11.52 -18.55 -0.64
N PHE A 98 12.26 -18.30 -1.71
CA PHE A 98 12.05 -18.91 -3.03
C PHE A 98 13.28 -19.63 -3.59
N GLY A 99 14.43 -19.64 -2.92
CA GLY A 99 15.62 -20.40 -3.33
C GLY A 99 16.42 -19.80 -4.51
N PHE A 100 16.01 -18.64 -5.02
CA PHE A 100 16.66 -17.96 -6.16
C PHE A 100 17.39 -16.66 -5.74
N TRP A 101 17.48 -16.38 -4.45
CA TRP A 101 17.96 -15.13 -3.85
C TRP A 101 18.77 -15.36 -2.59
#